data_AF-A0A380FNF4-F1
#
_entry.id   AF-A0A380FNF4-F1
#
_cell.length_a   1.000
_cell.length_b   1.000
_cell.length_c   1.000
_cell.angle_alpha   90.00
_cell.angle_beta   90.00
_cell.angle_gamma   90.00
#
_symmetry.space_group_name_H-M   'P 1'
#
loop_
_entity.id
_entity.type
_entity.pdbx_description
1 polymer ?
#
loop_
_entity_poly.entity_id
_entity_poly.type
_entity_poly.pdbx_seq_one_letter_code
_entity_poly.pdbx_strand_id
1 'polypeptide(L)'
;MDETGKKLLWNTTNNFTHERFVHGAATSSNADVFAYAAAKVKKSLEIAKTLNAENFVFWGGREGYESLLNTDMKLELDNLAKFFKMAIAYAEEIGFKGQFLIEPKPKEPTTHQYDTDVATAHAFFTKVQFRSCI
;
A
#
# COMPACT_ATOMS: atom_id res chain seq x y z
N MET A 1 -14.55 9.91 -19.31
CA MET A 1 -15.55 10.13 -18.24
C MET A 1 -16.66 11.03 -18.77
N ASP A 2 -16.30 12.08 -19.51
CA ASP A 2 -17.21 13.09 -20.07
C ASP A 2 -18.37 12.54 -20.91
N GLU A 3 -18.13 11.55 -21.77
CA GLU A 3 -19.19 10.97 -22.62
C GLU A 3 -20.22 10.13 -21.85
N THR A 4 -19.82 9.52 -20.73
CA THR A 4 -20.65 8.53 -20.02
C THR A 4 -21.10 8.98 -18.62
N GLY A 5 -20.52 10.07 -18.10
CA GLY A 5 -20.70 10.51 -16.71
C GLY A 5 -20.15 9.53 -15.65
N LYS A 6 -19.51 8.42 -16.05
CA LYS A 6 -18.94 7.44 -15.12
C LYS A 6 -17.77 8.07 -14.34
N LYS A 7 -17.69 7.71 -13.06
CA LYS A 7 -16.67 8.21 -12.11
C LYS A 7 -15.71 7.09 -11.70
N LEU A 8 -14.52 7.48 -11.27
CA LEU A 8 -13.54 6.56 -10.72
C LEU A 8 -13.76 6.45 -9.20
N LEU A 9 -14.26 5.31 -8.73
CA LEU A 9 -14.47 5.10 -7.29
C LEU A 9 -13.14 5.07 -6.55
N TRP A 10 -12.18 4.29 -7.05
CA TRP A 10 -10.86 4.20 -6.44
C TRP A 10 -9.79 3.87 -7.47
N ASN A 11 -8.55 4.26 -7.16
CA ASN A 11 -7.37 3.80 -7.88
C ASN A 11 -6.49 2.95 -6.95
N THR A 12 -5.60 2.15 -7.52
CA THR A 12 -4.61 1.37 -6.76
C THR A 12 -3.32 1.19 -7.56
N THR A 13 -2.33 0.52 -6.98
CA THR A 13 -1.08 0.18 -7.63
C THR A 13 -0.83 -1.32 -7.56
N ASN A 14 -0.67 -1.98 -8.71
CA ASN A 14 -0.22 -3.36 -8.73
C ASN A 14 1.27 -3.45 -8.38
N ASN A 15 1.57 -3.72 -7.11
CA ASN A 15 2.92 -3.97 -6.61
C ASN A 15 3.11 -5.45 -6.21
N PHE A 16 2.52 -6.38 -6.98
CA PHE A 16 2.54 -7.81 -6.63
C PHE A 16 2.74 -8.77 -7.82
N THR A 17 2.42 -8.37 -9.06
CA THR A 17 2.50 -9.28 -10.23
C THR A 17 3.91 -9.40 -10.81
N HIS A 18 4.64 -8.29 -10.97
CA HIS A 18 5.97 -8.32 -11.57
C HIS A 18 6.98 -9.02 -10.65
N GLU A 19 7.87 -9.84 -11.21
CA GLU A 19 8.91 -10.61 -10.49
C GLU A 19 9.78 -9.79 -9.50
N ARG A 20 9.94 -8.48 -9.73
CA ARG A 20 10.68 -7.61 -8.81
C ARG A 20 10.08 -7.58 -7.40
N PHE A 21 8.78 -7.85 -7.28
CA PHE A 21 8.04 -7.84 -6.01
C PHE A 21 7.97 -9.23 -5.35
N VAL A 22 8.78 -10.19 -5.80
CA VAL A 22 8.78 -11.57 -5.26
C VAL A 22 9.05 -11.60 -3.74
N HIS A 23 9.81 -10.62 -3.22
CA HIS A 23 10.11 -10.47 -1.80
C HIS A 23 9.36 -9.30 -1.15
N GLY A 24 8.21 -8.89 -1.68
CA GLY A 24 7.47 -7.73 -1.18
C GLY A 24 7.83 -6.44 -1.91
N ALA A 25 7.09 -5.38 -1.59
CA ALA A 25 7.25 -4.07 -2.22
C ALA A 25 7.75 -3.06 -1.18
N ALA A 26 6.89 -2.61 -0.28
CA ALA A 26 7.30 -1.81 0.87
C ALA A 26 8.03 -2.66 1.92
N THR A 27 7.77 -3.97 1.97
CA THR A 27 8.45 -4.93 2.86
C THR A 27 9.62 -5.63 2.18
N SER A 28 10.08 -5.15 1.02
CA SER A 28 11.21 -5.77 0.33
C SER A 28 12.49 -5.68 1.14
N SER A 29 13.25 -6.78 1.15
CA SER A 29 14.64 -6.80 1.62
C SER A 29 15.60 -6.04 0.69
N ASN A 30 15.15 -5.63 -0.50
CA ASN A 30 15.93 -4.83 -1.45
C ASN A 30 15.41 -3.38 -1.51
N ALA A 31 16.27 -2.42 -1.15
CA ALA A 31 15.94 -1.00 -1.14
C ALA A 31 15.57 -0.42 -2.53
N ASP A 32 16.11 -0.97 -3.62
CA ASP A 32 15.75 -0.54 -4.98
C ASP A 32 14.31 -0.92 -5.33
N VAL A 33 13.83 -2.07 -4.82
CA VAL A 33 12.44 -2.51 -4.99
C VAL A 33 11.51 -1.60 -4.17
N PHE A 34 11.90 -1.24 -2.95
CA PHE A 34 11.19 -0.25 -2.14
C PHE A 34 11.05 1.09 -2.88
N ALA A 35 12.17 1.62 -3.42
CA ALA A 35 12.19 2.87 -4.16
C ALA A 35 11.29 2.80 -5.40
N TYR A 36 11.33 1.68 -6.14
CA TYR A 36 10.48 1.47 -7.31
C TYR A 36 8.99 1.38 -6.95
N ALA A 37 8.64 0.67 -5.87
CA ALA A 37 7.27 0.59 -5.37
C ALA A 37 6.73 1.97 -4.98
N ALA A 38 7.55 2.80 -4.32
CA ALA A 38 7.19 4.15 -3.93
C ALA A 38 7.00 5.06 -5.15
N ALA A 39 7.88 4.97 -6.14
CA ALA A 39 7.74 5.70 -7.41
C ALA A 39 6.46 5.33 -8.16
N LYS A 40 6.06 4.05 -8.13
CA LYS A 40 4.78 3.62 -8.71
C LYS A 40 3.58 4.17 -7.96
N VAL A 41 3.58 4.12 -6.62
CA VAL A 41 2.48 4.69 -5.82
C VAL A 41 2.37 6.20 -6.03
N LYS A 42 3.52 6.90 -6.08
CA LYS A 42 3.58 8.32 -6.45
C LYS A 42 2.85 8.57 -7.77
N LYS A 43 3.17 7.82 -8.82
CA LYS A 43 2.55 8.00 -10.13
C LYS A 43 1.06 7.65 -10.12
N SER A 44 0.67 6.59 -9.43
CA SER A 44 -0.74 6.19 -9.30
C SER A 44 -1.57 7.22 -8.53
N LEU A 45 -1.01 7.88 -7.51
CA LEU A 45 -1.68 8.97 -6.79
C LEU A 45 -1.91 10.19 -7.69
N GLU A 46 -0.94 10.55 -8.54
CA GLU A 46 -1.13 11.59 -9.55
C GLU A 46 -2.29 11.25 -10.50
N ILE A 47 -2.34 10.00 -10.99
CA ILE A 47 -3.42 9.53 -11.88
C ILE A 47 -4.76 9.54 -11.13
N ALA A 48 -4.80 9.06 -9.88
CA ALA A 48 -5.99 9.06 -9.04
C ALA A 48 -6.54 10.48 -8.89
N LYS A 49 -5.67 11.46 -8.63
CA LYS A 49 -6.05 12.87 -8.57
C LYS A 49 -6.57 13.38 -9.92
N THR A 50 -5.87 13.12 -11.02
CA THR A 50 -6.28 13.57 -12.36
C THR A 50 -7.66 13.04 -12.74
N LEU A 51 -7.99 11.81 -12.35
CA LEU A 51 -9.26 11.16 -12.63
C LEU A 51 -10.32 11.39 -11.54
N ASN A 52 -10.03 12.23 -10.54
CA ASN A 52 -10.91 12.52 -9.40
C ASN A 52 -11.38 11.26 -8.67
N ALA A 53 -10.46 10.33 -8.39
CA ALA A 53 -10.76 9.14 -7.62
C ALA A 53 -11.26 9.52 -6.22
N GLU A 54 -12.36 8.89 -5.79
CA GLU A 54 -12.90 9.11 -4.43
C GLU A 54 -12.03 8.45 -3.35
N ASN A 55 -11.27 7.40 -3.72
CA ASN A 55 -10.41 6.67 -2.79
C ASN A 55 -9.11 6.20 -3.47
N PHE A 56 -8.14 5.79 -2.65
CA PHE A 56 -6.93 5.09 -3.07
C PHE A 56 -6.73 3.83 -2.23
N VAL A 57 -6.71 2.66 -2.86
CA VAL A 57 -6.66 1.36 -2.18
C VAL A 57 -5.22 0.84 -2.13
N PHE A 58 -4.82 0.30 -0.98
CA PHE A 58 -3.64 -0.53 -0.81
C PHE A 58 -4.07 -1.96 -0.51
N TRP A 59 -3.74 -2.87 -1.43
CA TRP A 59 -3.78 -4.31 -1.17
C TRP A 59 -2.34 -4.84 -1.14
N GLY A 60 -1.94 -5.34 0.03
CA GLY A 60 -0.57 -5.80 0.30
C GLY A 60 -0.27 -7.20 -0.24
N GLY A 61 -0.60 -7.51 -1.51
CA GLY A 61 -0.52 -8.88 -2.03
C GLY A 61 0.86 -9.57 -1.92
N ARG A 62 1.96 -8.82 -1.74
CA ARG A 62 3.29 -9.36 -1.42
C ARG A 62 3.87 -8.83 -0.11
N GLU A 63 3.11 -8.04 0.64
CA GLU A 63 3.52 -7.44 1.91
C GLU A 63 3.24 -8.45 3.03
N GLY A 64 4.18 -9.37 3.20
CA GLY A 64 4.07 -10.52 4.07
C GLY A 64 5.27 -11.44 3.85
N TYR A 65 5.19 -12.67 4.36
CA TYR A 65 6.28 -13.63 4.23
C TYR A 65 5.81 -14.99 3.75
N GLU A 66 6.75 -15.75 3.18
CA GLU A 66 6.59 -17.16 2.86
C GLU A 66 7.16 -18.06 3.96
N SER A 67 8.28 -17.66 4.57
CA SER A 67 8.94 -18.34 5.68
C SER A 67 9.45 -17.34 6.72
N LEU A 68 9.28 -17.64 8.00
CA LEU A 68 9.84 -16.81 9.08
C LEU A 68 11.37 -16.92 9.18
N LEU A 69 11.99 -17.97 8.63
CA LEU A 69 13.43 -18.23 8.76
C LEU A 69 14.31 -17.15 8.12
N ASN A 70 13.78 -16.40 7.15
CA ASN A 70 14.49 -15.35 6.42
C ASN A 70 13.78 -13.99 6.49
N THR A 71 12.87 -13.81 7.45
CA THR A 71 12.04 -12.60 7.56
C THR A 71 12.38 -11.83 8.84
N ASP A 72 12.84 -10.59 8.69
CA ASP A 72 12.85 -9.63 9.80
C ASP A 72 11.53 -8.87 9.81
N MET A 73 10.53 -9.44 10.49
CA MET A 73 9.17 -8.87 10.56
C MET A 73 9.18 -7.44 11.12
N LYS A 74 10.10 -7.12 12.02
CA LYS A 74 10.14 -5.79 12.63
C LYS A 74 10.59 -4.77 11.58
N LEU A 75 11.67 -5.06 10.87
CA LEU A 75 12.18 -4.18 9.81
C LEU A 75 11.13 -3.99 8.70
N GLU A 76 10.49 -5.07 8.27
CA GLU A 76 9.49 -5.04 7.22
C GLU A 76 8.27 -4.19 7.60
N LEU A 77 7.71 -4.39 8.80
CA LEU A 77 6.59 -3.58 9.29
C LEU A 77 6.98 -2.11 9.52
N ASP A 78 8.21 -1.83 9.95
CA ASP A 78 8.72 -0.47 10.08
C ASP A 78 8.84 0.22 8.70
N ASN A 79 9.28 -0.51 7.68
CA ASN A 79 9.35 0.00 6.31
C ASN A 79 7.96 0.20 5.69
N LEU A 80 7.03 -0.71 5.92
CA LEU A 80 5.63 -0.57 5.50
C LEU A 80 4.98 0.67 6.13
N ALA A 81 5.24 0.92 7.42
CA ALA A 81 4.75 2.13 8.10
C ALA A 81 5.32 3.41 7.49
N LYS A 82 6.65 3.45 7.19
CA LYS A 82 7.28 4.58 6.50
C LYS A 82 6.68 4.78 5.11
N PHE A 83 6.44 3.70 4.38
CA PHE A 83 5.86 3.73 3.04
C PHE A 83 4.49 4.39 3.02
N PHE A 84 3.59 4.00 3.93
CA PHE A 84 2.27 4.64 4.05
C PHE A 84 2.38 6.11 4.47
N LYS A 85 3.28 6.47 5.39
CA LYS A 85 3.52 7.87 5.78
C LYS A 85 3.99 8.72 4.59
N MET A 86 4.87 8.18 3.74
CA MET A 86 5.30 8.86 2.52
C MET A 86 4.16 9.03 1.50
N ALA A 87 3.32 8.01 1.33
CA ALA A 87 2.15 8.09 0.44
C ALA A 87 1.16 9.17 0.92
N ILE A 88 0.89 9.25 2.22
CA ILE A 88 0.01 10.28 2.81
C ILE A 88 0.61 11.67 2.63
N ALA A 89 1.88 11.86 3.00
CA ALA A 89 2.57 13.13 2.84
C ALA A 89 2.56 13.60 1.37
N TYR A 90 2.75 12.69 0.42
CA TYR A 90 2.70 13.02 -1.00
C TYR A 90 1.28 13.32 -1.48
N ALA A 91 0.26 12.60 -1.00
CA ALA A 91 -1.14 12.91 -1.28
C ALA A 91 -1.52 14.32 -0.79
N GLU A 92 -1.05 14.72 0.40
CA GLU A 92 -1.22 16.08 0.92
C GLU A 92 -0.50 17.11 0.04
N GLU A 93 0.76 16.85 -0.33
CA GLU A 93 1.58 17.71 -1.20
C GLU A 93 0.88 17.99 -2.53
N ILE A 94 0.33 16.96 -3.17
CA ILE A 94 -0.39 17.11 -4.43
C ILE A 94 -1.85 17.52 -4.24
N GLY A 95 -2.36 17.63 -3.01
CA GLY A 95 -3.76 17.97 -2.75
C GLY A 95 -4.77 16.92 -3.20
N PHE A 96 -4.40 15.63 -3.18
CA PHE A 96 -5.37 14.53 -3.31
C PHE A 96 -6.22 14.45 -2.04
N LYS A 97 -7.55 14.37 -2.20
CA LYS A 97 -8.53 14.40 -1.08
C LYS A 97 -9.31 13.10 -0.91
N GLY A 98 -9.02 12.07 -1.71
CA GLY A 98 -9.69 10.79 -1.59
C GLY A 98 -9.25 10.03 -0.33
N GLN A 99 -10.12 9.17 0.18
CA GLN A 99 -9.84 8.33 1.35
C GLN A 99 -8.79 7.27 1.00
N PHE A 100 -7.81 7.03 1.86
CA PHE A 100 -6.95 5.86 1.73
C PHE A 100 -7.63 4.66 2.36
N LEU A 101 -7.55 3.52 1.70
CA LEU A 101 -8.20 2.29 2.11
C LEU A 101 -7.17 1.16 2.16
N ILE A 102 -7.28 0.31 3.15
CA ILE A 102 -6.55 -0.96 3.25
C ILE A 102 -7.52 -2.07 2.93
N GLU A 103 -7.07 -3.05 2.14
CA GLU A 103 -7.86 -4.22 1.77
C GLU A 103 -7.26 -5.47 2.44
N PRO A 104 -7.73 -5.84 3.66
CA PRO A 104 -7.15 -6.96 4.39
C PRO A 104 -7.35 -8.29 3.67
N LYS A 105 -6.33 -9.14 3.74
CA LYS A 105 -6.38 -10.52 3.25
C LYS A 105 -5.44 -11.37 4.11
N PRO A 106 -5.84 -12.60 4.52
CA PRO A 106 -5.00 -13.40 5.43
C PRO A 106 -3.72 -13.93 4.80
N LYS A 107 -3.77 -14.29 3.51
CA LYS A 107 -2.72 -15.01 2.78
C LYS A 107 -3.04 -15.06 1.28
N GLU A 108 -2.17 -15.73 0.53
CA GLU A 108 -2.23 -15.97 -0.91
C GLU A 108 -2.03 -14.68 -1.73
N PRO A 109 -0.84 -14.48 -2.33
CA PRO A 109 0.21 -15.47 -2.57
C PRO A 109 1.23 -15.68 -1.44
N THR A 110 1.20 -14.90 -0.37
CA THR A 110 2.08 -15.11 0.81
C THR A 110 1.56 -16.25 1.69
N THR A 111 2.43 -16.83 2.53
CA THR A 111 2.01 -17.76 3.60
C THR A 111 1.25 -17.00 4.69
N HIS A 112 1.70 -15.79 4.99
CA HIS A 112 1.04 -14.85 5.90
C HIS A 112 1.17 -13.42 5.33
N GLN A 113 0.04 -12.74 5.14
CA GLN A 113 0.02 -11.33 4.74
C GLN A 113 -0.20 -10.46 5.98
N TYR A 114 0.52 -9.34 6.12
CA TYR A 114 0.56 -8.59 7.37
C TYR A 114 -0.80 -7.96 7.74
N ASP A 115 -1.55 -7.50 6.77
CA ASP A 115 -2.95 -7.03 6.88
C ASP A 115 -3.91 -8.22 6.81
N THR A 116 -3.74 -9.20 7.71
CA THR A 116 -4.47 -10.49 7.69
C THR A 116 -5.98 -10.33 7.75
N ASP A 117 -6.46 -9.46 8.64
CA ASP A 117 -7.87 -9.13 8.85
C ASP A 117 -7.99 -7.68 9.35
N VAL A 118 -9.22 -7.21 9.52
CA VAL A 118 -9.49 -5.85 9.99
C VAL A 118 -8.87 -5.60 11.37
N ALA A 119 -8.93 -6.57 12.29
CA ALA A 119 -8.41 -6.40 13.65
C ALA A 119 -6.88 -6.23 13.64
N THR A 120 -6.17 -7.03 12.86
CA THR A 120 -4.72 -7.03 12.71
C THR A 120 -4.25 -5.77 12.01
N ALA A 121 -4.91 -5.39 10.90
CA ALA A 121 -4.62 -4.15 10.20
C ALA A 121 -4.82 -2.94 11.13
N HIS A 122 -5.95 -2.87 11.84
CA HIS A 122 -6.23 -1.81 12.81
C HIS A 122 -5.19 -1.75 13.93
N ALA A 123 -4.75 -2.90 14.45
CA ALA A 123 -3.70 -2.97 15.47
C ALA A 123 -2.36 -2.40 14.96
N PHE A 124 -1.98 -2.68 13.72
CA PHE A 124 -0.81 -2.09 13.07
C PHE A 124 -0.90 -0.57 13.00
N PHE A 125 -2.01 -0.02 12.50
CA PHE A 125 -2.20 1.44 12.37
C PHE A 125 -2.23 2.15 13.71
N THR A 126 -2.86 1.54 14.73
CA THR A 126 -2.86 2.04 16.10
C THR A 126 -1.45 2.11 16.66
N LYS A 127 -0.65 1.05 16.46
CA LYS A 127 0.74 0.97 16.95
C LYS A 127 1.65 2.03 16.33
N VAL A 128 1.52 2.28 15.03
CA VAL A 128 2.38 3.24 14.31
C VAL A 128 1.82 4.68 14.28
N GLN A 129 0.75 4.90 15.05
CA GLN A 129 0.11 6.19 15.35
C GLN A 129 -0.49 6.92 14.14
N PHE A 130 -1.14 6.20 13.23
CA PHE A 130 -2.03 6.87 12.26
C PHE A 130 -3.28 7.36 12.99
N ARG A 131 -3.55 8.67 12.92
CA ARG A 131 -4.62 9.31 13.70
C ARG A 131 -5.89 9.66 12.90
N SER A 132 -5.86 9.65 11.57
CA SER A 132 -7.04 10.10 10.79
C SER A 132 -7.04 9.88 9.27
N CYS A 133 -6.08 9.14 8.68
CA CYS A 133 -5.89 9.14 7.22
C CYS A 133 -6.01 7.78 6.52
N ILE A 134 -6.33 6.71 7.24
CA ILE A 134 -6.52 5.36 6.69
C ILE A 134 -7.73 4.74 7.36
#